data_AF-A0A1C7NYH5-F1
#
_entry.id   AF-A0A1C7NYH5-F1
#
_cell.length_a   1.000
_cell.length_b   1.000
_cell.length_c   1.000
_cell.angle_alpha   90.00
_cell.angle_beta   90.00
_cell.angle_gamma   90.00
#
_symmetry.space_group_name_H-M   'P 1'
#
loop_
_entity.id
_entity.type
_entity.pdbx_description
1 polymer ?
#
loop_
_entity_poly.entity_id
_entity_poly.type
_entity_poly.pdbx_seq_one_letter_code
_entity_poly.pdbx_strand_id
1 'polypeptide(L)'
;MSVTIGKQWPLATFFWAAIAGFWGGPVQAAQVPKGTGGIMAPGPDVEAAVQSEYDGVVRKGTREAYERFIRRHPGHKLVQKAREALAKGGLR
;
A
#
# COMPACT_ATOMS: atom_id res chain seq x y z
N MET A 1 40.49 0.97 16.57
CA MET A 1 39.39 0.33 15.83
C MET A 1 38.23 1.31 15.83
N SER A 2 37.91 1.87 14.66
CA SER A 2 37.10 3.07 14.52
C SER A 2 35.79 2.75 13.82
N VAL A 3 34.66 3.06 14.45
CA VAL A 3 33.44 3.47 13.73
C VAL A 3 32.79 4.59 14.53
N THR A 4 33.05 5.82 14.10
CA THR A 4 32.40 7.04 14.56
C THR A 4 31.10 7.23 13.78
N ILE A 5 29.95 7.06 14.44
CA ILE A 5 28.64 7.42 13.85
C ILE A 5 28.40 8.89 14.20
N GLY A 6 28.93 9.75 13.33
CA GLY A 6 28.75 11.19 13.41
C GLY A 6 27.55 11.65 12.59
N LYS A 7 26.71 12.45 13.25
CA LYS A 7 26.19 13.75 12.76
C LYS A 7 24.90 13.73 11.91
N GLN A 8 23.80 13.99 12.63
CA GLN A 8 22.81 15.05 12.39
C GLN A 8 22.57 15.49 10.92
N TRP A 9 21.31 15.44 10.49
CA TRP A 9 20.79 16.32 9.44
C TRP A 9 19.66 17.15 10.05
N PRO A 10 19.89 18.42 10.43
CA PRO A 10 18.82 19.34 10.77
C PRO A 10 18.18 19.91 9.50
N LEU A 11 16.84 19.92 9.50
CA LEU A 11 15.98 21.00 9.00
C LEU A 11 16.11 21.44 7.52
N ALA A 12 15.18 20.96 6.70
CA ALA A 12 14.35 21.80 5.82
C ALA A 12 13.09 21.02 5.42
N THR A 13 12.03 21.15 6.23
CA THR A 13 10.76 21.82 5.85
C THR A 13 9.73 20.89 5.21
N PHE A 14 8.85 20.32 6.04
CA PHE A 14 7.50 20.85 6.31
C PHE A 14 6.51 20.61 5.15
N PHE A 15 5.91 19.40 5.16
CA PHE A 15 4.50 19.23 4.83
C PHE A 15 3.82 18.44 5.96
N TRP A 16 3.49 19.20 7.00
CA TRP A 16 2.26 19.09 7.79
C TRP A 16 1.91 17.76 8.50
N ALA A 17 2.31 17.74 9.77
CA ALA A 17 1.58 17.38 11.01
C ALA A 17 0.66 16.16 11.14
N ALA A 18 0.86 15.53 12.32
CA ALA A 18 -0.07 14.76 13.15
C ALA A 18 -0.23 13.26 12.86
N ILE A 19 0.75 12.46 13.28
CA ILE A 19 0.48 11.09 13.78
C ILE A 19 1.18 10.91 15.13
N ALA A 20 0.76 11.69 16.11
CA ALA A 20 0.98 11.40 17.53
C ALA A 20 -0.40 11.42 18.19
N GLY A 21 -1.13 10.30 18.07
CA GLY A 21 -2.50 10.22 18.61
C GLY A 21 -3.42 9.14 18.04
N PHE A 22 -2.94 7.98 17.57
CA PHE A 22 -3.86 6.88 17.21
C PHE A 22 -3.70 5.65 18.11
N TRP A 23 -3.49 5.88 19.40
CA TRP A 23 -3.65 4.88 20.46
C TRP A 23 -4.88 5.28 21.28
N GLY A 24 -5.96 4.50 21.20
CA GLY A 24 -6.99 4.47 22.25
C GLY A 24 -8.35 5.16 22.02
N GLY A 25 -9.21 4.54 21.19
CA GLY A 25 -10.67 4.43 21.40
C GLY A 25 -11.60 5.61 21.04
N PRO A 26 -12.94 5.41 21.10
CA PRO A 26 -13.69 4.16 21.01
C PRO A 26 -14.10 3.88 19.55
N VAL A 27 -14.38 2.62 19.28
CA VAL A 27 -15.33 2.22 18.24
C VAL A 27 -16.53 3.18 18.22
N GLN A 28 -16.70 3.94 17.13
CA GLN A 28 -17.96 4.61 16.83
C GLN A 28 -19.01 3.51 16.56
N ALA A 29 -19.57 2.99 17.63
CA ALA A 29 -20.82 2.26 17.65
C ALA A 29 -21.96 3.28 17.47
N ALA A 30 -22.10 3.79 16.26
CA ALA A 30 -23.28 4.48 15.72
C ALA A 30 -22.88 4.73 14.25
N GLN A 31 -23.48 4.12 13.24
CA GLN A 31 -24.91 4.07 13.01
C GLN A 31 -25.26 2.83 12.17
N VAL A 32 -25.99 1.89 12.76
CA VAL A 32 -26.69 0.86 11.99
C VAL A 32 -27.97 1.53 11.47
N PRO A 33 -28.13 1.76 10.15
CA PRO A 33 -29.42 2.21 9.64
C PRO A 33 -30.45 1.11 9.91
N LYS A 34 -31.38 1.39 10.82
CA LYS A 34 -32.49 0.51 11.13
C LYS A 34 -33.50 0.59 9.98
N GLY A 35 -33.50 -0.43 9.14
CA GLY A 35 -34.56 -0.71 8.19
C GLY A 35 -34.07 -0.82 6.75
N THR A 36 -33.95 -2.06 6.26
CA THR A 36 -34.58 -2.58 5.03
C THR A 36 -33.83 -3.85 4.65
N GLY A 37 -34.47 -5.01 4.86
CA GLY A 37 -33.96 -6.26 4.29
C GLY A 37 -33.88 -6.13 2.77
N GLY A 38 -32.68 -6.33 2.21
CA GLY A 38 -32.45 -6.25 0.77
C GLY A 38 -30.95 -6.24 0.46
N ILE A 39 -30.45 -7.41 0.03
CA ILE A 39 -29.16 -7.63 -0.66
C ILE A 39 -27.95 -6.83 -0.13
N MET A 40 -27.22 -7.40 0.84
CA MET A 40 -25.85 -6.95 1.11
C MET A 40 -25.08 -7.02 -0.22
N ALA A 41 -24.61 -5.87 -0.72
CA ALA A 41 -23.82 -5.84 -1.96
C ALA A 41 -22.73 -6.92 -1.86
N PRO A 42 -22.49 -7.71 -2.94
CA PRO A 42 -21.50 -8.76 -2.90
C PRO A 42 -20.19 -8.18 -2.39
N GLY A 43 -19.53 -8.92 -1.48
CA GLY A 43 -18.26 -8.49 -0.91
C GLY A 43 -17.29 -8.07 -2.02
N PRO A 44 -16.41 -7.09 -1.76
CA PRO A 44 -15.51 -6.56 -2.77
C PRO A 44 -14.74 -7.70 -3.44
N ASP A 45 -14.74 -7.72 -4.76
CA ASP A 45 -13.97 -8.68 -5.55
C ASP A 45 -12.48 -8.44 -5.28
N VAL A 46 -11.90 -9.34 -4.48
CA VAL A 46 -10.51 -9.25 -4.05
C VAL A 46 -9.57 -9.30 -5.26
N GLU A 47 -9.91 -10.08 -6.28
CA GLU A 47 -9.10 -10.17 -7.50
C GLU A 47 -9.13 -8.84 -8.27
N ALA A 48 -10.31 -8.19 -8.36
CA ALA A 48 -10.44 -6.87 -8.99
C ALA A 48 -9.64 -5.80 -8.23
N ALA A 49 -9.61 -5.85 -6.90
CA ALA A 49 -8.81 -4.94 -6.09
C ALA A 49 -7.31 -5.13 -6.34
N VAL A 50 -6.83 -6.39 -6.37
CA VAL A 50 -5.42 -6.69 -6.64
C VAL A 50 -5.03 -6.32 -8.07
N GLN A 51 -5.92 -6.51 -9.04
CA GLN A 51 -5.71 -6.08 -10.42
C GLN A 51 -5.56 -4.56 -10.52
N SER A 52 -6.43 -3.79 -9.86
CA SER A 52 -6.34 -2.33 -9.84
C SER A 52 -5.03 -1.84 -9.20
N GLU A 53 -4.58 -2.48 -8.12
CA GLU A 53 -3.25 -2.20 -7.55
C GLU A 53 -2.12 -2.47 -8.54
N TYR A 54 -2.18 -3.60 -9.25
CA TYR A 54 -1.17 -3.96 -10.24
C TYR A 54 -1.14 -2.98 -11.41
N ASP A 55 -2.29 -2.53 -11.90
CA ASP A 55 -2.36 -1.52 -12.96
C ASP A 55 -1.71 -0.21 -12.52
N GLY A 56 -1.88 0.18 -11.25
CA GLY A 56 -1.18 1.31 -10.65
C GLY A 56 0.35 1.13 -10.60
N VAL A 57 0.82 -0.10 -10.38
CA VAL A 57 2.25 -0.46 -10.40
C VAL A 57 2.81 -0.36 -11.83
N VAL A 58 2.08 -0.89 -12.82
CA VAL A 58 2.46 -0.79 -14.24
C VAL A 58 2.55 0.66 -14.69
N ARG A 59 1.56 1.48 -14.33
CA ARG A 59 1.56 2.93 -14.62
C ARG A 59 2.74 3.66 -14.00
N LYS A 60 3.15 3.28 -12.78
CA LYS A 60 4.35 3.85 -12.14
C LYS A 60 5.61 3.43 -12.87
N GLY A 61 5.69 2.16 -13.26
CA GLY A 61 6.78 1.64 -14.08
C GLY A 61 8.15 1.69 -13.40
N THR A 62 8.22 1.74 -12.07
CA THR A 62 9.48 1.76 -11.32
C THR A 62 9.74 0.42 -10.63
N ARG A 63 11.02 0.09 -10.47
CA ARG A 63 11.44 -1.14 -9.80
C ARG A 63 10.83 -1.29 -8.40
N GLU A 64 10.85 -0.22 -7.61
CA GLU A 64 10.36 -0.23 -6.22
C GLU A 64 8.84 -0.49 -6.14
N ALA A 65 8.08 -0.05 -7.15
CA ALA A 65 6.64 -0.29 -7.20
C ALA A 65 6.34 -1.77 -7.41
N TYR A 66 7.04 -2.41 -8.36
CA TYR A 66 6.91 -3.84 -8.63
C TYR A 66 7.38 -4.68 -7.44
N GLU A 67 8.52 -4.36 -6.83
CA GLU A 67 9.02 -5.06 -5.64
C GLU A 67 8.04 -4.96 -4.46
N ARG A 68 7.45 -3.78 -4.23
CA ARG A 68 6.43 -3.60 -3.18
C ARG A 68 5.20 -4.46 -3.44
N PHE A 69 4.74 -4.53 -4.69
CA PHE A 69 3.60 -5.37 -5.08
C PHE A 69 3.87 -6.85 -4.81
N ILE A 70 5.05 -7.34 -5.19
CA ILE A 70 5.47 -8.73 -4.96
C ILE A 70 5.50 -9.07 -3.47
N ARG A 71 5.99 -8.15 -2.62
CA ARG A 71 6.01 -8.34 -1.15
C ARG A 71 4.62 -8.34 -0.52
N ARG A 72 3.67 -7.56 -1.06
CA ARG A 72 2.31 -7.44 -0.50
C ARG A 72 1.43 -8.63 -0.87
N HIS A 73 1.59 -9.16 -2.08
CA HIS A 73 0.73 -10.21 -2.63
C HIS A 73 1.51 -11.50 -2.90
N PRO A 74 2.23 -12.08 -1.92
CA PRO A 74 3.02 -13.29 -2.15
C PRO A 74 2.09 -14.43 -2.58
N GLY A 75 2.35 -15.01 -3.76
CA GLY A 75 1.56 -16.12 -4.32
C GLY A 75 0.42 -15.72 -5.27
N HIS A 76 0.17 -14.42 -5.48
CA HIS A 76 -0.82 -13.99 -6.47
C HIS A 76 -0.31 -14.20 -7.91
N LYS A 77 -1.21 -14.53 -8.85
CA LYS A 77 -0.84 -14.84 -10.24
C LYS A 77 -0.12 -13.68 -10.95
N LEU A 78 -0.47 -12.44 -10.61
CA LEU A 78 0.16 -11.24 -11.17
C LEU A 78 1.61 -11.01 -10.69
N VAL A 79 2.05 -11.70 -9.63
CA VAL A 79 3.45 -11.63 -9.16
C VAL A 79 4.42 -12.10 -10.24
N GLN A 80 4.04 -13.09 -11.03
CA GLN A 80 4.90 -13.60 -12.11
C GLN A 80 5.10 -12.53 -13.18
N LYS A 81 4.03 -11.84 -13.59
CA LYS A 81 4.10 -10.69 -14.50
C LYS A 81 4.94 -9.55 -13.92
N ALA A 82 4.80 -9.26 -12.62
CA ALA A 82 5.62 -8.27 -11.94
C ALA A 82 7.12 -8.61 -11.98
N ARG A 83 7.47 -9.89 -11.76
CA ARG A 83 8.86 -10.38 -11.82
C ARG A 83 9.43 -10.32 -13.23
N GLU A 84 8.63 -10.65 -14.24
CA GLU A 84 9.02 -10.54 -15.65
C GLU A 84 9.31 -9.08 -16.02
N ALA A 85 8.47 -8.13 -15.58
CA ALA A 85 8.70 -6.70 -15.80
C ALA A 85 10.02 -6.21 -15.18
N LEU A 86 10.34 -6.67 -13.96
CA LEU A 86 11.63 -6.42 -13.31
C LEU A 86 12.80 -7.00 -14.12
N ALA A 87 12.67 -8.24 -14.61
CA ALA A 87 13.71 -8.92 -15.38
C ALA A 87 13.97 -8.28 -16.75
N LYS A 88 12.93 -7.73 -17.39
CA LYS A 88 13.05 -7.03 -18.68
C LYS A 88 13.88 -5.75 -18.59
N GLY A 89 14.01 -5.15 -17.40
CA GLY A 89 14.90 -4.01 -17.14
C GLY A 89 14.47 -2.69 -17.78
N GLY A 90 13.30 -2.61 -18.41
CA GLY A 90 12.76 -1.39 -19.03
C GLY A 90 11.99 -0.48 -18.06
N LEU A 91 12.32 -0.55 -16.78
CA LEU A 91 11.68 0.24 -15.73
C LEU A 91 12.44 1.54 -15.53
N ARG A 92 11.70 2.58 -15.14
CA ARG A 92 12.25 3.89 -14.79
C ARG A 92 13.05 3.83 -13.50
#